data_AF-A0A435H099-F1
#
_entry.id   AF-A0A435H099-F1
#
_cell.length_a   1.000
_cell.length_b   1.000
_cell.length_c   1.000
_cell.angle_alpha   90.00
_cell.angle_beta   90.00
_cell.angle_gamma   90.00
#
_symmetry.space_group_name_H-M   'P 1'
#
loop_
_entity.id
_entity.type
_entity.pdbx_description
1 polymer ?
#
loop_
_entity_poly.entity_id
_entity_poly.type
_entity_poly.pdbx_seq_one_letter_code
_entity_poly.pdbx_strand_id
1 'polypeptide(L)'
;MVVSLSRRGNVEPFHAMDILAEANRLKSQGVPVVSMAVGQPSDPAPVLVRAAAAKALQDGRIGYTDALGLAGLRKAIAGHYA
;
A
#
# COMPACT_ATOMS: atom_id res chain seq x y z
N MET A 1 22.83 15.90 26.59
CA MET A 1 21.92 14.77 26.90
C MET A 1 22.18 13.69 25.87
N VAL A 2 22.63 12.49 26.26
CA VAL A 2 22.92 11.41 25.31
C VAL A 2 21.61 10.71 24.98
N VAL A 3 21.18 10.74 23.72
CA VAL A 3 20.01 10.00 23.27
C VAL A 3 20.38 8.53 23.20
N SER A 4 19.75 7.68 24.01
CA SER A 4 19.87 6.23 23.89
C SER A 4 18.84 5.72 22.88
N LEU A 5 19.33 5.09 21.81
CA LEU A 5 18.46 4.48 20.81
C LEU A 5 17.94 3.14 21.31
N SER A 6 16.64 2.89 21.10
CA SER A 6 16.04 1.61 21.42
C SER A 6 16.51 0.52 20.45
N ARG A 7 16.82 -0.68 20.97
CA ARG A 7 17.21 -1.83 20.16
C ARG A 7 16.06 -2.46 19.36
N ARG A 8 14.79 -2.14 19.66
CA ARG A 8 13.63 -2.73 18.96
C ARG A 8 13.57 -2.40 17.47
N GLY A 9 14.18 -1.29 17.06
CA GLY A 9 14.29 -0.88 15.67
C GLY A 9 15.51 -1.45 14.96
N ASN A 10 16.34 -2.25 15.65
CA ASN A 10 17.50 -2.91 15.05
C ASN A 10 17.05 -4.14 14.26
N VAL A 11 16.33 -3.88 13.18
CA VAL A 11 15.83 -4.87 12.22
C VAL A 11 16.39 -4.53 10.84
N GLU A 12 16.51 -5.55 9.99
CA GLU A 12 16.89 -5.32 8.60
C GLU A 12 15.85 -4.44 7.88
N PRO A 13 16.30 -3.51 7.02
CA PRO A 13 15.39 -2.71 6.23
C PRO A 13 14.71 -3.56 5.15
N PHE A 14 13.66 -3.00 4.54
CA PHE A 14 13.02 -3.63 3.39
C PHE A 14 13.83 -3.34 2.11
N HIS A 15 14.90 -4.12 1.90
CA HIS A 15 15.89 -3.96 0.81
C HIS A 15 15.29 -3.82 -0.60
N ALA A 16 14.10 -4.38 -0.86
CA ALA A 16 13.44 -4.25 -2.16
C ALA A 16 13.12 -2.78 -2.53
N MET A 17 12.91 -1.92 -1.53
CA MET A 17 12.65 -0.49 -1.76
C MET A 17 13.88 0.26 -2.25
N ASP A 18 15.08 -0.14 -1.82
CA ASP A 18 16.34 0.47 -2.27
C ASP A 18 16.59 0.16 -3.74
N ILE A 19 16.30 -1.09 -4.17
CA ILE A 19 16.37 -1.49 -5.57
C ILE A 19 15.35 -0.74 -6.43
N LEU A 20 14.12 -0.56 -5.92
CA LEU A 20 13.11 0.24 -6.61
C LEU A 20 13.54 1.71 -6.74
N ALA A 21 14.10 2.30 -5.69
CA ALA A 21 14.58 3.68 -5.70
C ALA A 21 15.70 3.88 -6.75
N GLU A 22 16.66 2.95 -6.81
CA GLU A 22 17.74 2.98 -7.79
C GLU A 22 17.23 2.79 -9.22
N ALA A 23 16.31 1.85 -9.44
CA ALA A 23 15.68 1.65 -10.74
C ALA A 23 14.95 2.92 -11.22
N ASN A 24 14.25 3.63 -10.31
CA ASN A 24 13.59 4.89 -10.63
C ASN A 24 14.59 6.02 -10.92
N ARG A 25 15.69 6.08 -10.17
CA ARG A 25 16.79 7.04 -10.41
C ARG A 25 17.42 6.85 -11.79
N LEU A 26 17.69 5.61 -12.18
CA LEU A 26 18.23 5.29 -13.50
C LEU A 26 17.23 5.65 -14.61
N LYS A 27 15.94 5.31 -14.44
CA LYS A 27 14.88 5.69 -15.39
C LYS A 27 14.77 7.20 -15.56
N SER A 28 14.85 7.98 -14.47
CA SER A 28 14.78 9.45 -14.55
C SER A 28 15.98 10.08 -15.26
N GLN A 29 17.10 9.36 -15.33
CA GLN A 29 18.29 9.72 -16.11
C GLN A 29 18.22 9.26 -17.57
N GLY A 30 17.11 8.67 -18.00
CA GLY A 30 16.93 8.16 -19.37
C GLY A 30 17.58 6.79 -19.62
N VAL A 31 18.06 6.10 -18.58
CA VAL A 31 18.60 4.74 -18.72
C VAL A 31 17.45 3.76 -18.95
N PRO A 32 17.49 2.89 -19.97
CA PRO A 32 16.48 1.88 -20.17
C PRO A 32 16.59 0.80 -19.09
N VAL A 33 15.58 0.71 -18.22
CA VAL A 33 15.54 -0.24 -17.10
C VAL A 33 14.30 -1.11 -17.17
N VAL A 34 14.50 -2.43 -17.23
CA VAL A 34 13.47 -3.43 -17.01
C VAL A 34 13.52 -3.83 -15.53
N SER A 35 12.58 -3.33 -14.73
CA SER A 35 12.54 -3.61 -13.29
C SER A 35 11.75 -4.89 -13.02
N MET A 36 12.44 -5.92 -12.51
CA MET A 36 11.85 -7.18 -12.06
C MET A 36 11.87 -7.33 -10.53
N ALA A 37 12.12 -6.23 -9.81
CA ALA A 37 12.36 -6.22 -8.38
C ALA A 37 11.11 -5.90 -7.54
N VAL A 38 10.04 -5.40 -8.16
CA VAL A 38 8.85 -4.91 -7.43
C VAL A 38 7.84 -6.04 -7.25
N GLY A 39 7.43 -6.28 -6.00
CA GLY A 39 6.45 -7.31 -5.65
C GLY A 39 4.98 -6.89 -5.77
N GLN A 40 4.68 -5.77 -6.45
CA GLN A 40 3.30 -5.28 -6.61
C GLN A 40 2.81 -5.46 -8.05
N PRO A 41 1.50 -5.68 -8.28
CA PRO A 41 0.93 -5.68 -9.62
C PRO A 41 1.07 -4.33 -10.32
N SER A 42 1.14 -4.36 -11.66
CA SER A 42 1.11 -3.15 -12.50
C SER A 42 -0.31 -2.62 -12.71
N ASP A 43 -1.32 -3.47 -12.58
CA ASP A 43 -2.71 -3.11 -12.86
C ASP A 43 -3.31 -2.23 -11.74
N PRO A 44 -4.19 -1.28 -12.09
CA PRO A 44 -4.92 -0.52 -11.08
C PRO A 44 -5.94 -1.41 -10.37
N ALA A 45 -6.45 -0.93 -9.23
CA ALA A 45 -7.61 -1.54 -8.60
C ALA A 45 -8.80 -1.63 -9.59
N PRO A 46 -9.68 -2.65 -9.48
CA PRO A 46 -10.82 -2.84 -10.36
C PRO A 46 -11.72 -1.59 -10.45
N VAL A 47 -12.31 -1.35 -11.62
CA VAL A 47 -13.12 -0.15 -11.90
C VAL A 47 -14.25 0.04 -10.89
N LEU A 48 -14.91 -1.04 -10.47
CA LEU A 48 -16.00 -0.99 -9.49
C LEU A 48 -15.52 -0.53 -8.11
N VAL A 49 -14.31 -0.94 -7.70
CA VAL A 49 -13.70 -0.51 -6.44
C VAL A 49 -13.38 0.99 -6.49
N ARG A 50 -12.82 1.45 -7.60
CA ARG A 50 -12.50 2.88 -7.81
C ARG A 50 -13.76 3.74 -7.82
N ALA A 51 -14.84 3.28 -8.45
CA ALA A 51 -16.12 3.96 -8.47
C ALA A 51 -16.76 4.05 -7.07
N ALA A 52 -16.71 2.96 -6.29
CA ALA A 52 -17.20 2.96 -4.91
C ALA A 52 -16.41 3.93 -4.01
N ALA A 53 -15.08 3.99 -4.17
CA ALA A 53 -14.24 4.95 -3.46
C ALA A 53 -14.56 6.40 -3.83
N ALA A 54 -14.72 6.70 -5.12
CA ALA A 54 -15.12 8.03 -5.60
C ALA A 54 -16.47 8.46 -5.02
N LYS A 55 -17.45 7.56 -4.99
CA LYS A 55 -18.75 7.81 -4.36
C LYS A 55 -18.63 8.06 -2.85
N ALA A 56 -17.81 7.27 -2.15
CA ALA A 56 -17.61 7.45 -0.71
C ALA A 56 -17.04 8.84 -0.37
N LEU A 57 -16.12 9.36 -1.21
CA LEU A 57 -15.58 10.71 -1.09
C LEU A 57 -16.67 11.77 -1.32
N GLN A 58 -17.49 11.62 -2.36
CA GLN A 58 -18.59 12.54 -2.67
C GLN A 58 -19.64 12.58 -1.54
N ASP A 59 -19.96 11.42 -0.98
CA ASP A 59 -20.94 11.28 0.11
C ASP A 59 -20.37 11.68 1.49
N GLY A 60 -19.08 12.04 1.57
CA GLY A 60 -18.41 12.42 2.82
C GLY A 60 -18.17 11.26 3.80
N ARG A 61 -18.20 10.01 3.34
CA ARG A 61 -18.07 8.80 4.16
C ARG A 61 -16.61 8.43 4.43
N ILE A 62 -15.89 9.30 5.16
CA ILE A 62 -14.45 9.17 5.45
C ILE A 62 -14.10 9.27 6.95
N GLY A 63 -15.10 9.24 7.82
CA GLY A 63 -14.92 9.27 9.27
C GLY A 63 -14.44 7.95 9.87
N TYR A 64 -14.29 7.94 11.19
CA TYR A 64 -13.95 6.72 11.93
C TYR A 64 -14.95 5.59 11.68
N THR A 65 -14.42 4.37 11.64
CA THR A 65 -15.19 3.13 11.62
C THR A 65 -14.99 2.37 12.92
N ASP A 66 -15.73 1.29 13.13
CA ASP A 66 -15.46 0.35 14.22
C ASP A 66 -14.00 -0.12 14.19
N ALA A 67 -13.42 -0.42 15.36
CA ALA A 67 -12.04 -0.89 15.49
C ALA A 67 -11.76 -2.17 14.68
N LEU A 68 -12.78 -3.00 14.48
CA LEU A 68 -12.72 -4.22 13.67
C LEU A 68 -12.97 -3.97 12.18
N GLY A 69 -13.23 -2.73 11.78
CA GLY A 69 -13.64 -2.35 10.44
C GLY A 69 -15.14 -2.46 10.18
N LEU A 70 -15.55 -1.99 9.00
CA LEU A 70 -16.95 -1.92 8.58
C LEU A 70 -17.64 -3.30 8.61
N ALA A 71 -18.78 -3.39 9.29
CA ALA A 71 -19.56 -4.62 9.38
C ALA A 71 -19.92 -5.20 8.01
N GLY A 72 -20.26 -4.35 7.03
CA GLY A 72 -20.56 -4.77 5.65
C GLY A 72 -19.38 -5.46 4.95
N LEU A 73 -18.17 -4.89 5.08
CA LEU A 73 -16.97 -5.47 4.49
C LEU A 73 -16.61 -6.81 5.14
N ARG A 74 -16.71 -6.88 6.48
CA ARG A 74 -16.46 -8.12 7.24
C ARG A 74 -17.40 -9.26 6.79
N LYS A 75 -18.69 -8.98 6.62
CA LYS A 75 -19.68 -9.94 6.10
C LYS A 75 -19.35 -10.37 4.66
N ALA A 76 -18.97 -9.42 3.80
CA ALA A 76 -18.63 -9.71 2.41
C ALA A 76 -17.40 -10.63 2.29
N ILE A 77 -16.35 -10.38 3.09
CA ILE A 77 -15.16 -11.24 3.14
C ILE A 77 -15.54 -12.65 3.65
N ALA A 78 -16.31 -12.74 4.73
CA ALA A 78 -16.75 -14.04 5.25
C ALA A 78 -17.55 -14.84 4.21
N GLY A 79 -18.45 -14.18 3.47
CA GLY A 79 -19.22 -14.81 2.40
C GLY A 79 -18.40 -15.23 1.19
N HIS A 80 -17.22 -14.66 0.96
CA HIS A 80 -16.32 -15.10 -0.12
C HIS A 80 -15.66 -16.45 0.16
N TYR A 81 -15.49 -16.81 1.44
CA TYR A 81 -14.87 -18.06 1.87
C TYR A 81 -15.87 -19.16 2.26
N ALA A 82 -17.17 -18.86 2.27
CA ALA A 82 -18.24 -19.79 2.61
C ALA A 82 -18.59 -20.69 1.42
#